data_AF-A0A3G4W9E2-F1
#
_entry.id   AF-A0A3G4W9E2-F1
#
_cell.length_a   1.000
_cell.length_b   1.000
_cell.length_c   1.000
_cell.angle_alpha   90.00
_cell.angle_beta   90.00
_cell.angle_gamma   90.00
#
_symmetry.space_group_name_H-M   'P 1'
#
loop_
_entity.id
_entity.type
_entity.pdbx_description
1 polymer ?
#
loop_
_entity_poly.entity_id
_entity_poly.type
_entity_poly.pdbx_seq_one_letter_code
_entity_poly.pdbx_strand_id
1 'polypeptide(L)'
;MTITDMPQTAAPVTPVSCPPGRASDAPERVSGAARGVSGPDKRKTIKPTRDRLMTALSLVAAVGGTLVGVIGFAMSYSTLAKVALSWGFSKELAPWFPVGVDASIIAFLALDLYLIRKNTAWPLLRMAAHAMTGATIWFNASSQGQIASDPVKAASHGVMPVLFVIGVEAARRLIIQKARLEAGTVADRIPLHRWMLSPIATPRFYRRMRLHNVTSYPAMIRRQQELIAYEQWLKRKYKGDISKASEDELLPMKMAPYGYTVAQALAMPDDQERAAQERKAEAERRRLEAETRSEVAKAKAEAERLRAKGEVDLVQAEVDGQTGQARAHARAQVSAAERAAELEQKALDKAVIAEARAREAEAERLEAEQRRAAAAADLEKAGLERKAAEQRRAAAEADKVAAAEAGAIETERIAQARKAAAAADLEAAELERRAAQKRKEAAEADRVAAAEAQAVETQAIAEAREAAAEADRRAAETEKAAAETRRAAAEAERKKAEEDRRREAALADAARSQKETAEAERAAAETRRLAAEIEQRAVEAEDAAKLSPRERAVRKVARMILGTEAGVAGQLPLADIQRVLEVSLGTASEYRQEAAELLAGGYRP
;
A
#
# COMPACT_ATOMS: atom_id res chain seq x y z
N MET A 1 -67.48 -81.83 13.44
CA MET A 1 -66.32 -82.33 12.67
C MET A 1 -65.09 -81.89 13.45
N THR A 2 -64.64 -82.75 14.38
CA THR A 2 -63.42 -83.60 14.24
C THR A 2 -62.14 -82.77 14.29
N ILE A 3 -61.13 -83.04 15.11
CA ILE A 3 -60.85 -84.04 16.15
C ILE A 3 -59.49 -83.58 16.72
N THR A 4 -59.37 -83.52 18.06
CA THR A 4 -58.24 -83.97 18.90
C THR A 4 -56.79 -83.51 18.57
N ASP A 5 -55.89 -83.19 19.50
CA ASP A 5 -55.61 -83.90 20.75
C ASP A 5 -54.85 -83.08 21.81
N MET A 6 -55.08 -83.54 23.04
CA MET A 6 -54.62 -83.18 24.39
C MET A 6 -53.15 -83.62 24.66
N PRO A 7 -52.55 -83.56 25.90
CA PRO A 7 -52.86 -82.79 27.12
C PRO A 7 -51.62 -82.23 27.91
N GLN A 8 -51.94 -81.60 29.05
CA GLN A 8 -51.28 -81.73 30.38
C GLN A 8 -50.01 -80.90 30.67
N THR A 9 -50.10 -79.96 31.63
CA THR A 9 -49.75 -80.22 33.05
C THR A 9 -49.67 -78.89 33.86
N ALA A 10 -50.39 -78.87 34.98
CA ALA A 10 -50.23 -78.12 36.24
C ALA A 10 -49.88 -76.61 36.27
N ALA A 11 -50.70 -75.86 37.00
CA ALA A 11 -50.40 -74.53 37.53
C ALA A 11 -49.35 -74.57 38.66
N PRO A 12 -48.64 -73.45 38.88
CA PRO A 12 -48.60 -72.86 40.23
C PRO A 12 -48.86 -71.34 40.18
N VAL A 13 -49.80 -70.84 40.99
CA VAL A 13 -49.56 -70.24 42.33
C VAL A 13 -48.56 -69.08 42.28
N THR A 14 -49.10 -67.87 42.28
CA THR A 14 -48.42 -66.61 42.63
C THR A 14 -47.93 -66.63 44.08
N PRO A 15 -46.70 -66.16 44.37
CA PRO A 15 -46.34 -65.69 45.70
C PRO A 15 -46.09 -64.17 45.73
N VAL A 16 -46.94 -63.49 46.51
CA VAL A 16 -46.64 -62.63 47.66
C VAL A 16 -45.38 -61.73 47.61
N SER A 17 -45.62 -60.43 47.76
CA SER A 17 -44.64 -59.38 48.09
C SER A 17 -44.17 -59.46 49.55
N CYS A 18 -42.86 -59.29 49.75
CA CYS A 18 -42.25 -58.80 51.00
C CYS A 18 -40.93 -58.05 50.66
N PRO A 19 -40.44 -57.16 51.55
CA PRO A 19 -39.76 -55.89 51.22
C PRO A 19 -38.23 -56.01 51.02
N PRO A 20 -37.56 -55.03 50.39
CA PRO A 20 -36.11 -55.07 50.22
C PRO A 20 -35.36 -54.69 51.51
N GLY A 21 -34.41 -55.56 51.86
CA GLY A 21 -33.37 -55.33 52.86
C GLY A 21 -32.27 -54.37 52.38
N ARG A 22 -31.47 -53.95 53.36
CA ARG A 22 -30.43 -52.91 53.34
C ARG A 22 -29.06 -53.50 52.95
N ALA A 23 -28.36 -52.91 51.99
CA ALA A 23 -26.90 -52.98 51.76
C ALA A 23 -26.51 -51.77 50.87
N SER A 24 -25.90 -50.72 51.42
CA SER A 24 -24.44 -50.43 51.43
C SER A 24 -23.78 -50.40 50.05
N ASP A 25 -23.65 -49.19 49.48
CA ASP A 25 -22.36 -48.50 49.26
C ASP A 25 -22.58 -47.29 48.34
N ALA A 26 -22.43 -46.09 48.91
CA ALA A 26 -22.41 -44.83 48.17
C ALA A 26 -20.99 -44.24 48.24
N PRO A 27 -20.43 -43.76 47.10
CA PRO A 27 -19.09 -43.22 47.07
C PRO A 27 -19.02 -41.84 47.73
N GLU A 28 -17.81 -41.58 48.24
CA GLU A 28 -17.27 -40.37 48.83
C GLU A 28 -17.82 -39.05 48.22
N ARG A 29 -18.48 -38.24 49.04
CA ARG A 29 -18.88 -36.87 48.67
C ARG A 29 -17.66 -35.96 48.66
N VAL A 30 -17.12 -35.69 47.48
CA VAL A 30 -16.24 -34.53 47.24
C VAL A 30 -17.11 -33.28 47.24
N SER A 31 -17.22 -32.62 48.39
CA SER A 31 -17.84 -31.29 48.50
C SER A 31 -16.83 -30.21 48.14
N GLY A 32 -16.57 -30.05 46.84
CA GLY A 32 -15.90 -28.88 46.29
C GLY A 32 -16.94 -27.87 45.81
N ALA A 33 -16.96 -26.69 46.43
CA ALA A 33 -17.77 -25.55 45.98
C ALA A 33 -17.63 -25.35 44.46
N ALA A 34 -18.75 -25.10 43.78
CA ALA A 34 -18.82 -24.87 42.34
C ALA A 34 -17.92 -23.70 41.95
N ARG A 35 -16.69 -24.05 41.53
CA ARG A 35 -15.72 -23.15 40.93
C ARG A 35 -16.36 -22.54 39.69
N GLY A 36 -16.27 -21.22 39.58
CA GLY A 36 -16.95 -20.42 38.58
C GLY A 36 -16.83 -20.95 37.15
N VAL A 37 -17.89 -20.70 36.38
CA VAL A 37 -17.99 -20.92 34.94
C VAL A 37 -16.66 -20.53 34.28
N SER A 38 -15.98 -21.53 33.73
CA SER A 38 -14.76 -21.36 32.95
C SER A 38 -14.98 -20.29 31.89
N GLY A 39 -14.35 -19.12 32.07
CA GLY A 39 -14.10 -18.21 30.96
C GLY A 39 -13.35 -18.98 29.87
N PRO A 40 -13.49 -18.61 28.58
CA PRO A 40 -12.83 -19.31 27.51
C PRO A 40 -11.34 -19.35 27.85
N ASP A 41 -10.84 -20.58 28.05
CA ASP A 41 -9.44 -20.85 28.27
C ASP A 41 -8.69 -20.04 27.20
N LYS A 42 -7.92 -19.03 27.64
CA LYS A 42 -7.07 -18.25 26.74
C LYS A 42 -6.04 -19.26 26.28
N ARG A 43 -6.40 -19.97 25.21
CA ARG A 43 -5.56 -20.88 24.47
C ARG A 43 -4.29 -20.09 24.26
N LYS A 44 -3.24 -20.43 25.03
CA LYS A 44 -1.91 -19.90 24.82
C LYS A 44 -1.73 -20.01 23.32
N THR A 45 -1.58 -18.88 22.63
CA THR A 45 -1.17 -18.89 21.23
C THR A 45 0.14 -19.66 21.25
N ILE A 46 0.05 -20.95 20.89
CA ILE A 46 1.19 -21.79 20.62
C ILE A 46 1.84 -21.03 19.48
N LYS A 47 2.87 -20.23 19.81
CA LYS A 47 3.83 -19.78 18.82
C LYS A 47 4.20 -21.05 18.06
N PRO A 48 4.22 -21.07 16.72
CA PRO A 48 4.66 -22.24 16.00
C PRO A 48 6.11 -22.47 16.40
N THR A 49 6.33 -23.28 17.42
CA THR A 49 7.62 -23.84 17.75
C THR A 49 7.98 -24.55 16.46
N ARG A 50 9.02 -24.09 15.76
CA ARG A 50 9.61 -24.84 14.66
C ARG A 50 9.88 -26.21 15.22
N ASP A 51 8.99 -27.14 14.90
CA ASP A 51 8.98 -28.46 15.50
C ASP A 51 10.24 -29.14 14.98
N ARG A 52 11.26 -29.24 15.84
CA ARG A 52 12.59 -29.71 15.45
C ARG A 52 12.48 -31.11 14.86
N LEU A 53 11.50 -31.88 15.35
CA LEU A 53 11.10 -33.17 14.81
C LEU A 53 10.58 -33.06 13.37
N MET A 54 9.65 -32.16 13.07
CA MET A 54 9.14 -31.96 11.70
C MET A 54 10.22 -31.45 10.75
N THR A 55 11.13 -30.61 11.25
CA THR A 55 12.26 -30.11 10.46
C THR A 55 13.24 -31.25 10.15
N ALA A 56 13.57 -32.08 11.13
CA ALA A 56 14.41 -33.27 10.95
C ALA A 56 13.73 -34.28 10.01
N LEU A 57 12.43 -34.54 10.17
CA LEU A 57 11.67 -35.44 9.31
C LEU A 57 11.63 -34.94 7.86
N SER A 58 11.48 -33.62 7.66
CA SER A 58 11.54 -32.99 6.33
C SER A 58 12.91 -33.15 5.70
N LEU A 59 13.99 -33.00 6.49
CA LEU A 59 15.37 -33.19 6.03
C LEU A 59 15.63 -34.65 5.65
N VAL A 60 15.23 -35.60 6.50
CA VAL A 60 15.36 -37.05 6.23
C VAL A 60 14.56 -37.43 4.99
N ALA A 61 13.33 -36.93 4.83
CA ALA A 61 12.52 -37.17 3.64
C ALA A 61 13.15 -36.58 2.38
N ALA A 62 13.72 -35.37 2.46
CA ALA A 62 14.40 -34.74 1.33
C ALA A 62 15.67 -35.51 0.92
N VAL A 63 16.53 -35.85 1.88
CA VAL A 63 17.79 -36.57 1.62
C VAL A 63 17.51 -38.01 1.17
N GLY A 64 16.67 -38.74 1.91
CA GLY A 64 16.30 -40.11 1.59
C GLY A 64 15.54 -40.21 0.26
N GLY A 65 14.59 -39.30 0.01
CA GLY A 65 13.87 -39.23 -1.26
C GLY A 65 14.78 -38.93 -2.46
N THR A 66 15.74 -38.02 -2.28
CA THR A 66 16.74 -37.70 -3.33
C THR A 66 17.63 -38.90 -3.60
N LEU A 67 18.11 -39.59 -2.56
CA LEU A 67 18.97 -40.77 -2.70
C LEU A 67 18.24 -41.92 -3.42
N VAL A 68 17.02 -42.24 -2.98
CA VAL A 68 16.17 -43.27 -3.62
C VAL A 68 15.87 -42.89 -5.07
N GLY A 69 15.58 -41.62 -5.34
CA GLY A 69 15.36 -41.11 -6.69
C GLY A 69 16.57 -41.30 -7.60
N VAL A 70 17.77 -40.93 -7.14
CA VAL A 70 19.03 -41.09 -7.91
C VAL A 70 19.32 -42.56 -8.20
N ILE A 71 19.15 -43.44 -7.21
CA ILE A 71 19.40 -44.89 -7.37
C ILE A 71 18.38 -45.50 -8.34
N GLY A 72 17.09 -45.18 -8.17
CA GLY A 72 16.01 -45.66 -9.06
C GLY A 72 16.20 -45.17 -10.50
N PHE A 73 16.63 -43.92 -10.67
CA PHE A 73 16.94 -43.32 -11.97
C PHE A 73 18.12 -44.04 -12.66
N ALA A 74 19.23 -44.25 -11.95
CA ALA A 74 20.39 -44.94 -12.50
C ALA A 74 20.06 -46.39 -12.93
N MET A 75 19.25 -47.09 -12.14
CA MET A 75 18.81 -48.45 -12.44
C MET A 75 17.87 -48.48 -13.66
N SER A 76 16.96 -47.51 -13.78
CA SER A 76 16.02 -47.39 -14.90
C SER A 76 16.69 -46.97 -16.22
N TYR A 77 17.70 -46.10 -16.14
CA TYR A 77 18.44 -45.58 -17.29
C TYR A 77 18.99 -46.68 -18.21
N SER A 78 19.71 -47.64 -17.61
CA SER A 78 20.32 -48.74 -18.38
C SER A 78 19.27 -49.65 -19.03
N THR A 79 18.09 -49.75 -18.42
CA THR A 79 16.96 -50.56 -18.88
C THR A 79 16.29 -49.89 -20.09
N LEU A 80 15.98 -48.60 -19.99
CA LEU A 80 15.39 -47.84 -21.09
C LEU A 80 16.33 -47.70 -22.29
N ALA A 81 17.64 -47.56 -22.05
CA ALA A 81 18.61 -47.52 -23.14
C ALA A 81 18.64 -48.84 -23.94
N LYS A 82 18.52 -50.00 -23.25
CA LYS A 82 18.41 -51.31 -23.92
C LYS A 82 17.11 -51.47 -24.69
N VAL A 83 16.00 -50.94 -24.16
CA VAL A 83 14.70 -50.93 -24.86
C VAL A 83 14.74 -50.02 -26.09
N ALA A 84 15.38 -48.86 -26.00
CA ALA A 84 15.56 -47.99 -27.17
C ALA A 84 16.40 -48.68 -28.27
N LEU A 85 17.45 -49.41 -27.90
CA LEU A 85 18.21 -50.23 -28.86
C LEU A 85 17.33 -51.29 -29.53
N SER A 86 16.44 -51.95 -28.78
CA SER A 86 15.55 -52.98 -29.36
C SER A 86 14.48 -52.39 -30.29
N TRP A 87 14.15 -51.10 -30.16
CA TRP A 87 13.30 -50.36 -31.09
C TRP A 87 14.04 -49.79 -32.31
N GLY A 88 15.34 -50.04 -32.44
CA GLY A 88 16.13 -49.65 -33.61
C GLY A 88 16.84 -48.30 -33.49
N PHE A 89 16.92 -47.71 -32.29
CA PHE A 89 17.79 -46.54 -32.06
C PHE A 89 19.26 -46.95 -32.24
N SER A 90 20.09 -46.04 -32.77
CA SER A 90 21.53 -46.28 -32.90
C SER A 90 22.21 -46.43 -31.53
N LYS A 91 23.38 -47.09 -31.50
CA LYS A 91 24.17 -47.24 -30.25
C LYS A 91 24.54 -45.90 -29.61
N GLU A 92 24.61 -44.85 -30.42
CA GLU A 92 24.89 -43.48 -29.99
C GLU A 92 23.66 -42.77 -29.44
N LEU A 93 22.46 -43.04 -30.00
CA LEU A 93 21.21 -42.36 -29.64
C LEU A 93 20.43 -43.05 -28.52
N ALA A 94 20.55 -44.37 -28.38
CA ALA A 94 19.80 -45.11 -27.37
C ALA A 94 20.06 -44.68 -25.91
N PRO A 95 21.28 -44.26 -25.51
CA PRO A 95 21.51 -43.68 -24.19
C PRO A 95 20.75 -42.36 -23.94
N TRP A 96 20.44 -41.59 -24.98
CA TRP A 96 19.72 -40.32 -24.86
C TRP A 96 18.21 -40.47 -24.70
N PHE A 97 17.65 -41.62 -25.08
CA PHE A 97 16.21 -41.87 -24.97
C PHE A 97 15.69 -41.73 -23.52
N PRO A 98 16.26 -42.42 -22.50
CA PRO A 98 15.85 -42.21 -21.11
C PRO A 98 16.01 -40.76 -20.65
N VAL A 99 17.09 -40.08 -21.06
CA VAL A 99 17.33 -38.66 -20.71
C VAL A 99 16.21 -37.78 -21.24
N GLY A 100 15.80 -37.96 -22.50
CA GLY A 100 14.73 -37.18 -23.12
C GLY A 100 13.38 -37.39 -22.43
N VAL A 101 13.04 -38.65 -22.11
CA VAL A 101 11.80 -38.99 -21.40
C VAL A 101 11.78 -38.35 -20.02
N ASP A 102 12.82 -38.54 -19.21
CA ASP A 102 12.81 -38.02 -17.84
C ASP A 102 12.97 -36.50 -17.76
N ALA A 103 13.76 -35.88 -18.66
CA ALA A 103 13.85 -34.43 -18.76
C ALA A 103 12.48 -33.81 -19.09
N SER A 104 11.68 -34.47 -19.94
CA SER A 104 10.33 -34.00 -20.26
C SER A 104 9.35 -34.15 -19.08
N ILE A 105 9.46 -35.23 -18.29
CA ILE A 105 8.69 -35.41 -17.05
C ILE A 105 9.01 -34.28 -16.06
N ILE A 106 10.30 -34.01 -15.83
CA ILE A 106 10.76 -32.95 -14.93
C ILE A 106 10.30 -31.58 -15.45
N ALA A 107 10.41 -31.31 -16.76
CA ALA A 107 9.98 -30.04 -17.36
C ALA A 107 8.48 -29.80 -17.19
N PHE A 108 7.63 -30.81 -17.43
CA PHE A 108 6.18 -30.68 -17.24
C PHE A 108 5.79 -30.49 -15.77
N LEU A 109 6.45 -31.20 -14.85
CA LEU A 109 6.20 -31.04 -13.41
C LEU A 109 6.66 -29.67 -12.89
N ALA A 110 7.83 -29.18 -13.36
CA ALA A 110 8.33 -27.86 -13.03
C ALA A 110 7.41 -26.75 -13.57
N LEU A 111 6.93 -26.89 -14.80
CA LEU A 111 5.99 -25.95 -15.40
C LEU A 111 4.62 -25.98 -14.71
N ASP A 112 4.12 -27.16 -14.31
CA ASP A 112 2.90 -27.29 -13.50
C ASP A 112 3.04 -26.53 -12.17
N LEU A 113 4.16 -26.72 -11.45
CA LEU A 113 4.44 -25.98 -10.22
C LEU A 113 4.55 -24.47 -10.44
N TYR A 114 5.22 -24.05 -11.52
CA TYR A 114 5.33 -22.63 -11.90
C TYR A 114 3.95 -22.00 -12.15
N LEU A 115 3.10 -22.69 -12.92
CA LEU A 115 1.76 -22.22 -13.25
C LEU A 115 0.84 -22.17 -12.03
N ILE A 116 0.95 -23.13 -11.11
CA ILE A 116 0.25 -23.09 -9.82
C ILE A 116 0.70 -21.87 -9.01
N ARG A 117 1.99 -21.56 -9.01
CA ARG A 117 2.54 -20.38 -8.33
C ARG A 117 2.02 -19.07 -8.93
N LYS A 118 1.58 -19.09 -10.19
CA LYS A 118 0.93 -17.97 -10.91
C LYS A 118 -0.61 -18.06 -10.88
N ASN A 119 -1.20 -18.89 -10.02
CA ASN A 119 -2.65 -19.11 -9.93
C ASN A 119 -3.33 -19.51 -11.27
N THR A 120 -2.58 -20.09 -12.20
CA THR A 120 -3.05 -20.46 -13.54
C THR A 120 -2.82 -21.96 -13.75
N ALA A 121 -3.35 -22.79 -12.86
CA ALA A 121 -3.12 -24.23 -12.91
C ALA A 121 -3.63 -24.83 -14.23
N TRP A 122 -2.77 -25.56 -14.95
CA TRP A 122 -3.12 -26.22 -16.22
C TRP A 122 -3.00 -27.74 -16.07
N PRO A 123 -4.11 -28.46 -15.77
CA PRO A 123 -4.08 -29.90 -15.45
C PRO A 123 -3.49 -30.78 -16.55
N LEU A 124 -3.45 -30.31 -17.80
CA LEU A 124 -2.97 -31.07 -18.95
C LEU A 124 -1.48 -31.39 -18.85
N LEU A 125 -0.64 -30.46 -18.37
CA LEU A 125 0.79 -30.70 -18.14
C LEU A 125 1.00 -31.87 -17.17
N ARG A 126 0.15 -31.95 -16.15
CA ARG A 126 0.18 -33.02 -15.17
C ARG A 126 -0.33 -34.34 -15.74
N MET A 127 -1.37 -34.32 -16.57
CA MET A 127 -1.83 -35.53 -17.26
C MET A 127 -0.74 -36.06 -18.21
N ALA A 128 -0.04 -35.16 -18.93
CA ALA A 128 1.07 -35.51 -19.79
C ALA A 128 2.25 -36.11 -19.00
N ALA A 129 2.64 -35.50 -17.88
CA ALA A 129 3.68 -36.03 -17.00
C ALA A 129 3.33 -37.45 -16.50
N HIS A 130 2.11 -37.66 -15.98
CA HIS A 130 1.67 -38.99 -15.53
C HIS A 130 1.59 -40.01 -16.66
N ALA A 131 1.15 -39.61 -17.84
CA ALA A 131 1.12 -40.49 -19.01
C ALA A 131 2.53 -40.95 -19.39
N MET A 132 3.50 -40.02 -19.41
CA MET A 132 4.90 -40.35 -19.69
C MET A 132 5.54 -41.20 -18.59
N THR A 133 5.22 -40.95 -17.32
CA THR A 133 5.70 -41.84 -16.26
C THR A 133 5.03 -43.22 -16.33
N GLY A 134 3.75 -43.30 -16.69
CA GLY A 134 3.06 -44.56 -16.96
C GLY A 134 3.74 -45.35 -18.07
N ALA A 135 4.11 -44.68 -19.17
CA ALA A 135 4.89 -45.28 -20.24
C ALA A 135 6.27 -45.76 -19.75
N THR A 136 6.95 -44.97 -18.91
CA THR A 136 8.24 -45.33 -18.31
C THR A 136 8.13 -46.57 -17.43
N ILE A 137 7.08 -46.67 -16.60
CA ILE A 137 6.78 -47.85 -15.79
C ILE A 137 6.58 -49.07 -16.69
N TRP A 138 5.80 -48.91 -17.76
CA TRP A 138 5.53 -49.99 -18.72
C TRP A 138 6.82 -50.47 -19.40
N PHE A 139 7.67 -49.56 -19.90
CA PHE A 139 8.94 -49.92 -20.54
C PHE A 139 9.91 -50.63 -19.60
N ASN A 140 10.01 -50.17 -18.35
CA ASN A 140 10.85 -50.84 -17.36
C ASN A 140 10.32 -52.23 -17.05
N ALA A 141 9.01 -52.37 -16.85
CA ALA A 141 8.36 -53.65 -16.56
C ALA A 141 8.43 -54.64 -17.73
N SER A 142 8.39 -54.17 -18.98
CA SER A 142 8.43 -55.00 -20.20
C SER A 142 9.85 -55.28 -20.70
N SER A 143 10.87 -54.69 -20.10
CA SER A 143 12.26 -54.74 -20.59
C SER A 143 12.90 -56.13 -20.60
N GLN A 144 12.29 -57.11 -19.92
CA GLN A 144 12.82 -58.47 -19.72
C GLN A 144 11.87 -59.56 -20.21
N GLY A 145 10.81 -59.22 -20.96
CA GLY A 145 9.82 -60.17 -21.48
C GLY A 145 8.38 -59.68 -21.35
N GLN A 146 7.42 -60.59 -21.59
CA GLN A 146 6.00 -60.29 -21.38
C GLN A 146 5.72 -60.13 -19.88
N ILE A 147 4.99 -59.08 -19.50
CA ILE A 147 4.67 -58.80 -18.08
C ILE A 147 3.95 -59.98 -17.41
N ALA A 148 3.13 -60.71 -18.18
CA ALA A 148 2.36 -61.86 -17.68
C ALA A 148 3.21 -63.12 -17.42
N SER A 149 4.38 -63.25 -18.05
CA SER A 149 5.20 -64.47 -17.90
C SER A 149 6.03 -64.50 -16.61
N ASP A 150 6.43 -63.32 -16.10
CA ASP A 150 7.15 -63.21 -14.82
C ASP A 150 6.79 -61.88 -14.12
N PRO A 151 5.69 -61.87 -13.34
CA PRO A 151 5.17 -60.64 -12.73
C PRO A 151 6.09 -60.09 -11.64
N VAL A 152 6.89 -60.93 -10.97
CA VAL A 152 7.81 -60.48 -9.91
C VAL A 152 8.99 -59.74 -10.53
N LYS A 153 9.56 -60.27 -11.62
CA LYS A 153 10.64 -59.62 -12.37
C LYS A 153 10.17 -58.35 -13.08
N ALA A 154 8.95 -58.32 -13.61
CA ALA A 154 8.37 -57.10 -14.17
C ALA A 154 8.15 -56.03 -13.10
N ALA A 155 7.65 -56.43 -11.92
CA ALA A 155 7.45 -55.52 -10.79
C ALA A 155 8.75 -54.94 -10.25
N SER A 156 9.83 -55.74 -10.14
CA SER A 156 11.11 -55.25 -9.61
C SER A 156 11.72 -54.12 -10.43
N HIS A 157 11.47 -54.09 -11.75
CA HIS A 157 11.90 -53.00 -12.62
C HIS A 157 10.86 -51.87 -12.73
N GLY A 158 9.55 -52.16 -12.62
CA GLY A 158 8.48 -51.16 -12.72
C GLY A 158 8.17 -50.36 -11.45
N VAL A 159 8.55 -50.86 -10.26
CA VAL A 159 8.22 -50.20 -8.96
C VAL A 159 9.04 -48.93 -8.72
N MET A 160 10.28 -48.86 -9.19
CA MET A 160 11.16 -47.71 -8.93
C MET A 160 10.57 -46.38 -9.46
N PRO A 161 10.08 -46.29 -10.71
CA PRO A 161 9.39 -45.07 -11.17
C PRO A 161 8.06 -44.78 -10.45
N VAL A 162 7.34 -45.79 -9.96
CA VAL A 162 6.10 -45.59 -9.16
C VAL A 162 6.43 -44.85 -7.86
N LEU A 163 7.48 -45.28 -7.15
CA LEU A 163 7.92 -44.62 -5.91
C LEU A 163 8.33 -43.17 -6.15
N PHE A 164 8.99 -42.89 -7.29
CA PHE A 164 9.32 -41.52 -7.69
C PHE A 164 8.06 -40.64 -7.85
N VAL A 165 7.03 -41.12 -8.57
CA VAL A 165 5.78 -40.36 -8.75
C VAL A 165 5.10 -40.06 -7.41
N ILE A 166 5.03 -41.05 -6.52
CA ILE A 166 4.44 -40.88 -5.19
C ILE A 166 5.21 -39.80 -4.41
N GLY A 167 6.55 -39.85 -4.43
CA GLY A 167 7.40 -38.87 -3.77
C GLY A 167 7.19 -37.45 -4.30
N VAL A 168 7.16 -37.27 -5.61
CA VAL A 168 6.93 -35.95 -6.24
C VAL A 168 5.52 -35.44 -5.97
N GLU A 169 4.50 -36.28 -6.05
CA GLU A 169 3.11 -35.90 -5.75
C GLU A 169 2.94 -35.50 -4.28
N ALA A 170 3.61 -36.19 -3.36
CA ALA A 170 3.66 -35.82 -1.94
C ALA A 170 4.34 -34.45 -1.75
N ALA A 171 5.51 -34.22 -2.35
CA ALA A 171 6.22 -32.94 -2.29
C ALA A 171 5.36 -31.80 -2.86
N ARG A 172 4.71 -32.02 -4.00
CA ARG A 172 3.77 -31.08 -4.62
C ARG A 172 2.62 -30.74 -3.70
N ARG A 173 1.97 -31.73 -3.07
CA ARG A 173 0.88 -31.49 -2.11
C ARG A 173 1.33 -30.60 -0.95
N LEU A 174 2.54 -30.80 -0.45
CA LEU A 174 3.14 -29.96 0.60
C LEU A 174 3.41 -28.53 0.11
N ILE A 175 3.98 -28.36 -1.08
CA ILE A 175 4.24 -27.04 -1.68
C ILE A 175 2.95 -26.27 -1.91
N ILE A 176 1.91 -26.91 -2.46
CA ILE A 176 0.59 -26.29 -2.70
C ILE A 176 -0.06 -25.92 -1.38
N GLN A 177 -0.03 -26.81 -0.39
CA GLN A 177 -0.61 -26.54 0.91
C GLN A 177 0.08 -25.35 1.59
N LYS A 178 1.42 -25.29 1.51
CA LYS A 178 2.20 -24.15 2.01
C LYS A 178 1.86 -22.85 1.28
N ALA A 179 1.80 -22.86 -0.05
CA ALA A 179 1.43 -21.69 -0.84
C ALA A 179 0.01 -21.19 -0.51
N ARG A 180 -0.95 -22.11 -0.28
CA ARG A 180 -2.31 -21.76 0.15
C ARG A 180 -2.34 -21.15 1.55
N LEU A 181 -1.54 -21.67 2.47
CA LEU A 181 -1.40 -21.15 3.84
C LEU A 181 -0.80 -19.74 3.81
N GLU A 182 0.25 -19.52 3.02
CA GLU A 182 0.89 -18.21 2.84
C GLU A 182 -0.06 -17.19 2.20
N ALA A 183 -0.87 -17.63 1.22
CA ALA A 183 -1.86 -16.78 0.57
C ALA A 183 -3.11 -16.51 1.44
N GLY A 184 -3.24 -17.13 2.62
CA GLY A 184 -4.43 -17.01 3.48
C GLY A 184 -5.72 -17.57 2.87
N THR A 185 -5.61 -18.40 1.82
CA THR A 185 -6.75 -18.94 1.05
C THR A 185 -7.26 -20.27 1.56
N VAL A 186 -6.65 -20.82 2.62
CA VAL A 186 -7.09 -22.09 3.21
C VAL A 186 -8.44 -21.88 3.88
N ALA A 187 -9.49 -22.38 3.24
CA ALA A 187 -10.78 -22.59 3.86
C ALA A 187 -10.79 -23.95 4.56
N ASP A 188 -11.13 -23.97 5.84
CA ASP A 188 -11.37 -25.18 6.59
C ASP A 188 -12.53 -25.96 5.97
N ARG A 189 -12.39 -27.28 5.89
CA ARG A 189 -13.47 -28.16 5.49
C ARG A 189 -14.33 -28.50 6.70
N ILE A 190 -15.64 -28.60 6.49
CA ILE A 190 -16.53 -29.18 7.50
C ILE A 190 -16.17 -30.66 7.66
N PRO A 191 -15.97 -31.15 8.90
CA PRO A 191 -15.65 -32.55 9.14
C PRO A 191 -16.67 -33.51 8.53
N LEU A 192 -16.19 -34.58 7.88
CA LEU A 192 -17.05 -35.55 7.18
C LEU A 192 -18.10 -36.18 8.10
N HIS A 193 -17.74 -36.49 9.36
CA HIS A 193 -18.68 -37.05 10.33
C HIS A 193 -19.91 -36.16 10.56
N ARG A 194 -19.79 -34.84 10.44
CA ARG A 194 -20.93 -33.92 10.64
C ARG A 194 -21.95 -34.03 9.52
N TRP A 195 -21.50 -34.30 8.29
CA TRP A 195 -22.39 -34.55 7.16
C TRP A 195 -23.25 -35.79 7.39
N MET A 196 -22.68 -36.83 8.01
CA MET A 196 -23.40 -38.05 8.37
C MET A 196 -24.31 -37.86 9.61
N LEU A 197 -23.80 -37.24 10.67
CA LEU A 197 -24.52 -37.08 11.93
C LEU A 197 -25.58 -35.96 11.90
N SER A 198 -25.47 -35.02 10.97
CA SER A 198 -26.38 -33.88 10.85
C SER A 198 -26.64 -33.53 9.38
N PRO A 199 -27.36 -34.40 8.65
CA PRO A 199 -27.52 -34.28 7.19
C PRO A 199 -28.32 -33.05 6.78
N ILE A 200 -29.17 -32.51 7.66
CA ILE A 200 -30.00 -31.32 7.36
C ILE A 200 -29.32 -30.02 7.84
N ALA A 201 -28.73 -30.02 9.05
CA ALA A 201 -28.13 -28.79 9.58
C ALA A 201 -26.79 -28.48 8.91
N THR A 202 -26.05 -29.49 8.46
CA THR A 202 -24.74 -29.31 7.83
C THR A 202 -24.80 -28.54 6.51
N PRO A 203 -25.70 -28.84 5.55
CA PRO A 203 -25.88 -28.02 4.36
C PRO A 203 -26.25 -26.57 4.66
N ARG A 204 -27.14 -26.32 5.64
CA ARG A 204 -27.51 -24.96 6.06
C ARG A 204 -26.32 -24.21 6.67
N PHE A 205 -25.54 -24.90 7.51
CA PHE A 205 -24.31 -24.38 8.11
C PHE A 205 -23.26 -24.06 7.04
N TYR A 206 -23.05 -24.97 6.08
CA TYR A 206 -22.15 -24.79 4.95
C TYR A 206 -22.55 -23.59 4.09
N ARG A 207 -23.83 -23.49 3.72
CA ARG A 207 -24.35 -22.36 2.95
C ARG A 207 -24.09 -21.04 3.68
N ARG A 208 -24.39 -20.97 4.98
CA ARG A 208 -24.14 -19.78 5.81
C ARG A 208 -22.64 -19.43 5.87
N MET A 209 -21.79 -20.45 6.03
CA MET A 209 -20.33 -20.29 6.04
C MET A 209 -19.79 -19.71 4.73
N ARG A 210 -20.29 -20.21 3.58
CA ARG A 210 -19.89 -19.72 2.25
C ARG A 210 -20.45 -18.33 1.93
N LEU A 211 -21.72 -18.07 2.25
CA LEU A 211 -22.35 -16.77 1.96
C LEU A 211 -21.76 -15.63 2.80
N HIS A 212 -21.29 -15.91 4.01
CA HIS A 212 -20.64 -14.91 4.86
C HIS A 212 -19.11 -14.91 4.74
N ASN A 213 -18.57 -15.62 3.74
CA ASN A 213 -17.14 -15.72 3.48
C ASN A 213 -16.29 -16.10 4.72
N VAL A 214 -16.86 -16.91 5.61
CA VAL A 214 -16.16 -17.40 6.80
C VAL A 214 -15.32 -18.60 6.39
N THR A 215 -14.02 -18.42 6.29
CA THR A 215 -13.10 -19.47 5.82
C THR A 215 -12.80 -20.51 6.89
N SER A 216 -13.02 -20.22 8.17
CA SER A 216 -12.69 -21.13 9.28
C SER A 216 -13.91 -21.82 9.88
N TYR A 217 -13.84 -23.15 9.97
CA TYR A 217 -14.90 -23.98 10.56
C TYR A 217 -15.07 -23.70 12.05
N PRO A 218 -14.01 -23.73 12.89
CA PRO A 218 -14.10 -23.34 14.31
C PRO A 218 -14.64 -21.93 14.52
N ALA A 219 -14.29 -20.97 13.66
CA ALA A 219 -14.80 -19.60 13.77
C ALA A 219 -16.31 -19.53 13.57
N MET A 220 -16.85 -20.24 12.57
CA MET A 220 -18.30 -20.31 12.36
C MET A 220 -19.02 -21.03 13.50
N ILE A 221 -18.42 -22.08 14.07
CA ILE A 221 -18.98 -22.76 15.26
C ILE A 221 -19.07 -21.80 16.44
N ARG A 222 -18.00 -21.06 16.74
CA ARG A 222 -17.99 -20.07 17.83
C ARG A 222 -19.05 -19.02 17.62
N ARG A 223 -19.19 -18.49 16.41
CA ARG A 223 -20.22 -17.51 16.09
C ARG A 223 -21.64 -18.06 16.31
N GLN A 224 -21.89 -19.31 15.97
CA GLN A 224 -23.16 -19.97 16.28
C GLN A 224 -23.38 -20.14 17.79
N GLN A 225 -22.34 -20.54 18.52
CA GLN A 225 -22.38 -20.70 19.98
C GLN A 225 -22.61 -19.36 20.69
N GLU A 226 -21.94 -18.29 20.27
CA GLU A 226 -22.12 -16.93 20.80
C GLU A 226 -23.55 -16.45 20.60
N LEU A 227 -24.12 -16.66 19.41
CA LEU A 227 -25.50 -16.28 19.12
C LEU A 227 -26.49 -17.04 20.02
N ILE A 228 -26.32 -18.36 20.15
CA ILE A 228 -27.16 -19.18 21.04
C ILE A 228 -27.00 -18.74 22.50
N ALA A 229 -25.77 -18.53 22.96
CA ALA A 229 -25.49 -18.08 24.33
C ALA A 229 -26.12 -16.70 24.61
N TYR A 230 -26.05 -15.78 23.66
CA TYR A 230 -26.65 -14.46 23.76
C TYR A 230 -28.19 -14.54 23.78
N GLU A 231 -28.80 -15.37 22.93
CA GLU A 231 -30.24 -15.63 22.96
C GLU A 231 -30.70 -16.18 24.32
N GLN A 232 -29.95 -17.14 24.89
CA GLN A 232 -30.26 -17.71 26.20
C GLN A 232 -30.09 -16.69 27.33
N TRP A 233 -29.06 -15.85 27.26
CA TRP A 233 -28.88 -14.73 28.19
C TRP A 233 -30.06 -13.76 28.13
N LEU A 234 -30.55 -13.45 26.92
CA LEU A 234 -31.69 -12.56 26.71
C LEU A 234 -32.97 -13.17 27.27
N LYS A 235 -33.23 -14.45 27.02
CA LYS A 235 -34.35 -15.19 27.62
C LYS A 235 -34.28 -15.15 29.14
N ARG A 236 -33.11 -15.33 29.75
CA ARG A 236 -32.95 -15.25 31.21
C ARG A 236 -33.24 -13.84 31.72
N LYS A 237 -32.76 -12.79 31.03
CA LYS A 237 -32.97 -11.38 31.40
C LYS A 237 -34.45 -11.00 31.35
N TYR A 238 -35.18 -11.46 30.33
CA TYR A 238 -36.58 -11.11 30.09
C TYR A 238 -37.58 -12.25 30.45
N LYS A 239 -37.18 -13.17 31.35
CA LYS A 239 -38.04 -14.26 31.86
C LYS A 239 -38.73 -15.09 30.76
N GLY A 240 -38.00 -15.40 29.69
CA GLY A 240 -38.43 -16.20 28.55
C GLY A 240 -38.94 -15.39 27.36
N ASP A 241 -39.32 -14.12 27.57
CA ASP A 241 -39.92 -13.29 26.54
C ASP A 241 -38.92 -12.27 25.97
N ILE A 242 -38.19 -12.68 24.92
CA ILE A 242 -37.19 -11.84 24.26
C ILE A 242 -37.79 -10.62 23.55
N SER A 243 -39.09 -10.57 23.31
CA SER A 243 -39.73 -9.43 22.61
C SER A 243 -39.67 -8.13 23.42
N LYS A 244 -39.45 -8.24 24.73
CA LYS A 244 -39.28 -7.11 25.67
C LYS A 244 -37.88 -6.49 25.64
N ALA A 245 -36.94 -7.10 24.93
CA ALA A 245 -35.60 -6.55 24.77
C ALA A 245 -35.65 -5.29 23.89
N SER A 246 -34.73 -4.35 24.15
CA SER A 246 -34.58 -3.16 23.30
C SER A 246 -34.17 -3.54 21.88
N GLU A 247 -34.37 -2.62 20.93
CA GLU A 247 -33.98 -2.84 19.54
C GLU A 247 -32.47 -3.12 19.40
N ASP A 248 -31.64 -2.43 20.19
CA ASP A 248 -30.18 -2.60 20.22
C ASP A 248 -29.79 -3.97 20.80
N GLU A 249 -30.49 -4.45 21.81
CA GLU A 249 -30.27 -5.80 22.37
C GLU A 249 -30.75 -6.91 21.43
N LEU A 250 -31.75 -6.65 20.59
CA LEU A 250 -32.19 -7.59 19.57
C LEU A 250 -31.31 -7.54 18.31
N LEU A 251 -30.43 -6.54 18.20
CA LEU A 251 -29.61 -6.30 17.02
C LEU A 251 -28.74 -7.50 16.65
N PRO A 252 -28.08 -8.23 17.58
CA PRO A 252 -27.39 -9.48 17.25
C PRO A 252 -28.25 -10.52 16.54
N MET A 253 -29.53 -10.66 16.94
CA MET A 253 -30.46 -11.60 16.30
C MET A 253 -30.88 -11.11 14.91
N LYS A 254 -31.13 -9.81 14.76
CA LYS A 254 -31.47 -9.19 13.47
C LYS A 254 -30.30 -9.22 12.48
N MET A 255 -29.07 -9.07 12.96
CA MET A 255 -27.87 -8.95 12.14
C MET A 255 -27.18 -10.29 11.84
N ALA A 256 -27.46 -11.35 12.62
CA ALA A 256 -26.88 -12.67 12.40
C ALA A 256 -27.11 -13.25 10.98
N PRO A 257 -28.30 -13.12 10.34
CA PRO A 257 -28.53 -13.56 8.96
C PRO A 257 -27.66 -12.85 7.92
N TYR A 258 -27.11 -11.68 8.23
CA TYR A 258 -26.30 -10.87 7.32
C TYR A 258 -24.79 -11.08 7.46
N GLY A 259 -24.34 -11.91 8.40
CA GLY A 259 -22.90 -12.14 8.55
C GLY A 259 -22.22 -11.43 9.73
N TYR A 260 -22.97 -10.71 10.58
CA TYR A 260 -22.42 -10.08 11.79
C TYR A 260 -22.29 -11.03 12.98
N THR A 261 -21.23 -10.86 13.77
CA THR A 261 -21.07 -11.50 15.09
C THR A 261 -21.91 -10.78 16.14
N VAL A 262 -22.09 -11.40 17.32
CA VAL A 262 -22.79 -10.75 18.44
C VAL A 262 -22.08 -9.47 18.85
N ALA A 263 -20.74 -9.50 18.97
CA ALA A 263 -19.95 -8.34 19.33
C ALA A 263 -20.05 -7.21 18.28
N GLN A 264 -19.97 -7.53 16.99
CA GLN A 264 -20.09 -6.53 15.92
C GLN A 264 -21.47 -5.87 15.89
N ALA A 265 -22.52 -6.67 16.10
CA ALA A 265 -23.87 -6.14 16.15
C ALA A 265 -24.07 -5.22 17.36
N LEU A 266 -23.59 -5.60 18.55
CA LEU A 266 -23.69 -4.78 19.75
C LEU A 266 -22.86 -3.49 19.68
N ALA A 267 -21.75 -3.48 18.96
CA ALA A 267 -20.91 -2.29 18.78
C ALA A 267 -21.47 -1.29 17.75
N MET A 268 -22.41 -1.73 16.90
CA MET A 268 -22.88 -0.93 15.77
C MET A 268 -23.56 0.39 16.17
N PRO A 269 -24.42 0.47 17.20
CA PRO A 269 -24.99 1.74 17.65
C PRO A 269 -23.90 2.74 18.08
N ASP A 270 -22.97 2.30 18.94
CA ASP A 270 -21.85 3.13 19.40
C ASP A 270 -20.96 3.61 18.23
N ASP A 271 -20.69 2.73 17.25
CA ASP A 271 -19.94 3.07 16.04
C ASP A 271 -20.68 4.11 15.19
N GLN A 272 -22.00 4.00 15.07
CA GLN A 272 -22.82 4.97 14.34
C GLN A 272 -22.86 6.33 15.04
N GLU A 273 -22.94 6.35 16.37
CA GLU A 273 -22.86 7.57 17.16
C GLU A 273 -21.50 8.25 17.03
N ARG A 274 -20.41 7.49 17.14
CA ARG A 274 -19.04 8.01 16.90
C ARG A 274 -18.92 8.60 15.50
N ALA A 275 -19.32 7.86 14.47
CA ALA A 275 -19.29 8.34 13.08
C ALA A 275 -20.21 9.56 12.86
N ALA A 276 -21.30 9.69 13.61
CA ALA A 276 -22.15 10.88 13.58
C ALA A 276 -21.48 12.09 14.24
N GLN A 277 -20.78 11.88 15.36
CA GLN A 277 -19.98 12.92 16.03
C GLN A 277 -18.83 13.40 15.15
N GLU A 278 -18.10 12.47 14.51
CA GLU A 278 -17.03 12.81 13.57
C GLU A 278 -17.54 13.63 12.39
N ARG A 279 -18.68 13.25 11.79
CA ARG A 279 -19.32 14.04 10.73
C ARG A 279 -19.71 15.43 11.18
N LYS A 280 -20.22 15.58 12.41
CA LYS A 280 -20.55 16.90 12.99
C LYS A 280 -19.29 17.75 13.19
N ALA A 281 -18.24 17.17 13.76
CA ALA A 281 -16.96 17.84 13.97
C ALA A 281 -16.31 18.24 12.63
N GLU A 282 -16.37 17.39 11.60
CA GLU A 282 -15.88 17.71 10.27
C GLU A 282 -16.69 18.84 9.62
N ALA A 283 -18.02 18.81 9.73
CA ALA A 283 -18.87 19.88 9.26
C ALA A 283 -18.57 21.22 9.95
N GLU A 284 -18.31 21.21 11.26
CA GLU A 284 -17.90 22.39 12.03
C GLU A 284 -16.53 22.90 11.60
N ARG A 285 -15.54 22.01 11.42
CA ARG A 285 -14.21 22.37 10.89
C ARG A 285 -14.31 23.02 9.51
N ARG A 286 -15.09 22.44 8.60
CA ARG A 286 -15.32 23.02 7.26
C ARG A 286 -15.99 24.40 7.33
N ARG A 287 -16.92 24.60 8.28
CA ARG A 287 -17.55 25.90 8.52
C ARG A 287 -16.53 26.94 8.99
N LEU A 288 -15.71 26.60 9.98
CA LEU A 288 -14.67 27.49 10.51
C LEU A 288 -13.59 27.81 9.45
N GLU A 289 -13.21 26.83 8.64
CA GLU A 289 -12.26 27.03 7.53
C GLU A 289 -12.85 27.95 6.44
N ALA A 290 -14.14 27.78 6.12
CA ALA A 290 -14.85 28.67 5.19
C ALA A 290 -14.96 30.10 5.73
N GLU A 291 -15.26 30.26 7.02
CA GLU A 291 -15.30 31.55 7.70
C GLU A 291 -13.93 32.22 7.71
N THR A 292 -12.88 31.48 8.09
CA THR A 292 -11.49 31.96 8.05
C THR A 292 -11.09 32.38 6.64
N ARG A 293 -11.44 31.58 5.61
CA ARG A 293 -11.16 31.92 4.21
C ARG A 293 -11.90 33.18 3.77
N SER A 294 -13.14 33.37 4.21
CA SER A 294 -13.91 34.59 3.96
C SER A 294 -13.25 35.81 4.60
N GLU A 295 -12.84 35.73 5.87
CA GLU A 295 -12.15 36.83 6.55
C GLU A 295 -10.81 37.17 5.91
N VAL A 296 -10.01 36.17 5.53
CA VAL A 296 -8.75 36.37 4.79
C VAL A 296 -9.02 37.03 3.43
N ALA A 297 -10.07 36.64 2.72
CA ALA A 297 -10.44 37.25 1.44
C ALA A 297 -10.86 38.72 1.62
N LYS A 298 -11.64 39.05 2.67
CA LYS A 298 -12.01 40.43 3.00
C LYS A 298 -10.78 41.28 3.33
N ALA A 299 -9.90 40.78 4.19
CA ALA A 299 -8.67 41.47 4.58
C ALA A 299 -7.75 41.71 3.36
N LYS A 300 -7.64 40.74 2.45
CA LYS A 300 -6.87 40.90 1.21
C LYS A 300 -7.49 41.95 0.29
N ALA A 301 -8.82 41.95 0.12
CA ALA A 301 -9.51 42.95 -0.68
C ALA A 301 -9.36 44.36 -0.08
N GLU A 302 -9.36 44.49 1.25
CA GLU A 302 -9.11 45.76 1.94
C GLU A 302 -7.67 46.24 1.74
N ALA A 303 -6.68 45.34 1.85
CA ALA A 303 -5.28 45.66 1.57
C ALA A 303 -5.06 46.10 0.12
N GLU A 304 -5.71 45.45 -0.85
CA GLU A 304 -5.67 45.86 -2.26
C GLU A 304 -6.32 47.23 -2.49
N ARG A 305 -7.45 47.53 -1.82
CA ARG A 305 -8.06 48.87 -1.85
C ARG A 305 -7.14 49.95 -1.30
N LEU A 306 -6.45 49.68 -0.18
CA LEU A 306 -5.49 50.61 0.40
C LEU A 306 -4.29 50.84 -0.52
N ARG A 307 -3.78 49.79 -1.19
CA ARG A 307 -2.71 49.93 -2.19
C ARG A 307 -3.16 50.76 -3.39
N ALA A 308 -4.32 50.45 -3.96
CA ALA A 308 -4.87 51.20 -5.09
C ALA A 308 -5.08 52.68 -4.73
N LYS A 309 -5.54 52.97 -3.51
CA LYS A 309 -5.63 54.34 -3.00
C LYS A 309 -4.25 55.00 -2.91
N GLY A 310 -3.25 54.30 -2.37
CA GLY A 310 -1.88 54.79 -2.31
C GLY A 310 -1.28 55.08 -3.69
N GLU A 311 -1.56 54.25 -4.70
CA GLU A 311 -1.15 54.48 -6.10
C GLU A 311 -1.83 55.73 -6.69
N VAL A 312 -3.14 55.91 -6.46
CA VAL A 312 -3.85 57.13 -6.89
C VAL A 312 -3.25 58.36 -6.23
N ASP A 313 -2.96 58.31 -4.93
CA ASP A 313 -2.35 59.42 -4.19
C ASP A 313 -0.94 59.75 -4.74
N LEU A 314 -0.16 58.73 -5.12
CA LEU A 314 1.15 58.92 -5.78
C LEU A 314 1.03 59.56 -7.16
N VAL A 315 0.11 59.08 -7.99
CA VAL A 315 -0.16 59.65 -9.33
C VAL A 315 -0.62 61.10 -9.20
N GLN A 316 -1.48 61.41 -8.23
CA GLN A 316 -1.92 62.77 -7.97
C GLN A 316 -0.73 63.68 -7.59
N ALA A 317 0.14 63.22 -6.69
CA ALA A 317 1.34 63.97 -6.31
C ALA A 317 2.31 64.18 -7.50
N GLU A 318 2.44 63.20 -8.39
CA GLU A 318 3.24 63.34 -9.62
C GLU A 318 2.63 64.36 -10.59
N VAL A 319 1.32 64.28 -10.85
CA VAL A 319 0.60 65.22 -11.71
C VAL A 319 0.68 66.65 -11.15
N ASP A 320 0.55 66.82 -9.84
CA ASP A 320 0.70 68.12 -9.18
C ASP A 320 2.13 68.65 -9.32
N GLY A 321 3.14 67.77 -9.20
CA GLY A 321 4.55 68.07 -9.45
C GLY A 321 4.82 68.51 -10.90
N GLN A 322 4.33 67.75 -11.87
CA GLN A 322 4.46 68.05 -13.31
C GLN A 322 3.72 69.35 -13.67
N THR A 323 2.53 69.58 -13.10
CA THR A 323 1.76 70.83 -13.28
C THR A 323 2.51 72.02 -12.69
N GLY A 324 3.15 71.84 -11.53
CA GLY A 324 4.04 72.85 -10.93
C GLY A 324 5.22 73.21 -11.84
N GLN A 325 5.89 72.20 -12.40
CA GLN A 325 6.99 72.39 -13.35
C GLN A 325 6.53 73.06 -14.65
N ALA A 326 5.41 72.63 -15.23
CA ALA A 326 4.85 73.22 -16.45
C ALA A 326 4.49 74.70 -16.25
N ARG A 327 3.90 75.06 -15.10
CA ARG A 327 3.63 76.47 -14.74
C ARG A 327 4.91 77.29 -14.57
N ALA A 328 5.95 76.71 -13.97
CA ALA A 328 7.25 77.38 -13.86
C ALA A 328 7.90 77.60 -15.24
N HIS A 329 7.82 76.61 -16.13
CA HIS A 329 8.36 76.68 -17.48
C HIS A 329 7.59 77.68 -18.36
N ALA A 330 6.26 77.72 -18.25
CA ALA A 330 5.43 78.72 -18.93
C ALA A 330 5.76 80.15 -18.46
N ARG A 331 5.94 80.36 -17.15
CA ARG A 331 6.39 81.66 -16.61
C ARG A 331 7.77 82.05 -17.11
N ALA A 332 8.72 81.11 -17.16
CA ALA A 332 10.05 81.35 -17.71
C ALA A 332 10.02 81.72 -19.21
N GLN A 333 9.13 81.10 -19.99
CA GLN A 333 8.92 81.43 -21.40
C GLN A 333 8.31 82.82 -21.59
N VAL A 334 7.33 83.21 -20.77
CA VAL A 334 6.78 84.57 -20.77
C VAL A 334 7.88 85.60 -20.48
N SER A 335 8.68 85.38 -19.42
CA SER A 335 9.80 86.28 -19.10
C SER A 335 10.96 86.23 -20.12
N ALA A 336 11.08 85.17 -20.92
CA ALA A 336 12.01 85.12 -22.04
C ALA A 336 11.49 85.89 -23.26
N ALA A 337 10.19 85.77 -23.55
CA ALA A 337 9.51 86.51 -24.62
C ALA A 337 9.51 88.03 -24.35
N GLU A 338 9.28 88.46 -23.11
CA GLU A 338 9.39 89.88 -22.72
C GLU A 338 10.81 90.43 -22.97
N ARG A 339 11.85 89.66 -22.62
CA ARG A 339 13.25 90.03 -22.89
C ARG A 339 13.58 90.04 -24.38
N ALA A 340 12.98 89.14 -25.17
CA ALA A 340 13.16 89.12 -26.62
C ALA A 340 12.50 90.33 -27.30
N ALA A 341 11.29 90.70 -26.89
CA ALA A 341 10.61 91.89 -27.39
C ALA A 341 11.41 93.18 -27.11
N GLU A 342 12.05 93.28 -25.94
CA GLU A 342 12.89 94.41 -25.59
C GLU A 342 14.18 94.50 -26.44
N LEU A 343 14.73 93.36 -26.85
CA LEU A 343 15.88 93.29 -27.76
C LEU A 343 15.49 93.64 -29.20
N GLU A 344 14.32 93.21 -29.65
CA GLU A 344 13.78 93.52 -30.98
C GLU A 344 13.51 95.03 -31.13
N GLN A 345 12.98 95.67 -30.09
CA GLN A 345 12.81 97.12 -30.07
C GLN A 345 14.14 97.87 -30.20
N LYS A 346 15.19 97.41 -29.51
CA LYS A 346 16.56 97.94 -29.65
C LYS A 346 17.17 97.69 -31.04
N ALA A 347 16.74 96.63 -31.73
CA ALA A 347 17.20 96.32 -33.09
C ALA A 347 16.51 97.20 -34.15
N LEU A 348 15.21 97.50 -33.97
CA LEU A 348 14.48 98.43 -34.83
C LEU A 348 15.05 99.84 -34.75
N ASP A 349 15.39 100.33 -33.56
CA ASP A 349 16.07 101.63 -33.39
C ASP A 349 17.41 101.69 -34.15
N LYS A 350 18.16 100.58 -34.19
CA LYS A 350 19.40 100.49 -34.96
C LYS A 350 19.16 100.42 -36.48
N ALA A 351 18.09 99.75 -36.91
CA ALA A 351 17.76 99.61 -38.33
C ALA A 351 17.37 100.95 -38.98
N VAL A 352 16.65 101.82 -38.27
CA VAL A 352 16.31 103.17 -38.76
C VAL A 352 17.55 104.01 -39.05
N ILE A 353 18.60 103.87 -38.23
CA ILE A 353 19.88 104.58 -38.43
C ILE A 353 20.65 104.02 -39.65
N ALA A 354 20.50 102.74 -39.96
CA ALA A 354 21.14 102.10 -41.11
C ALA A 354 20.44 102.42 -42.44
N GLU A 355 19.11 102.52 -42.47
CA GLU A 355 18.34 102.85 -43.68
C GLU A 355 18.63 104.28 -44.18
N ALA A 356 18.86 105.24 -43.27
CA ALA A 356 19.24 106.60 -43.63
C ALA A 356 20.58 106.66 -44.41
N ARG A 357 21.53 105.77 -44.10
CA ARG A 357 22.84 105.70 -44.77
C ARG A 357 22.80 105.00 -46.13
N ALA A 358 21.80 104.14 -46.37
CA ALA A 358 21.65 103.41 -47.63
C ALA A 358 21.05 104.27 -48.75
N ARG A 359 20.14 105.20 -48.43
CA ARG A 359 19.53 106.11 -49.42
C ARG A 359 20.50 107.12 -50.03
N GLU A 360 21.61 107.43 -49.36
CA GLU A 360 22.67 108.30 -49.86
C GLU A 360 23.50 107.60 -50.96
N ALA A 361 23.71 106.28 -50.85
CA ALA A 361 24.53 105.50 -51.76
C ALA A 361 23.83 105.07 -53.07
N GLU A 362 22.49 105.01 -53.08
CA GLU A 362 21.70 104.65 -54.28
C GLU A 362 21.56 105.80 -55.29
N ALA A 363 21.55 107.06 -54.82
CA ALA A 363 21.39 108.22 -55.69
C ALA A 363 22.56 108.40 -56.67
N GLU A 364 23.79 108.07 -56.25
CA GLU A 364 25.00 108.24 -57.07
C GLU A 364 25.14 107.21 -58.21
N ARG A 365 24.50 106.03 -58.10
CA ARG A 365 24.61 104.96 -59.11
C ARG A 365 23.66 105.15 -60.29
N LEU A 366 22.53 105.83 -60.08
CA LEU A 366 21.48 106.02 -61.09
C LEU A 366 21.81 107.08 -62.16
N GLU A 367 22.70 108.06 -61.89
CA GLU A 367 23.05 109.09 -62.87
C GLU A 367 24.01 108.61 -63.98
N ALA A 368 24.84 107.60 -63.72
CA ALA A 368 25.88 107.17 -64.66
C ALA A 368 25.35 106.29 -65.80
N GLU A 369 24.33 105.46 -65.54
CA GLU A 369 23.77 104.52 -66.52
C GLU A 369 22.69 105.13 -67.43
N GLN A 370 21.93 106.12 -66.95
CA GLN A 370 20.78 106.67 -67.67
C GLN A 370 21.11 107.49 -68.93
N ARG A 371 22.36 107.91 -69.16
CA ARG A 371 22.70 108.65 -70.42
C ARG A 371 23.13 107.76 -71.58
N ARG A 372 23.49 106.48 -71.37
CA ARG A 372 24.09 105.64 -72.43
C ARG A 372 23.15 104.59 -73.04
N ALA A 373 22.03 104.28 -72.41
CA ALA A 373 21.14 103.19 -72.84
C ALA A 373 19.89 103.62 -73.64
N ALA A 374 19.76 104.91 -74.01
CA ALA A 374 18.54 105.44 -74.63
C ALA A 374 18.55 105.56 -76.16
N ALA A 375 19.53 105.01 -76.89
CA ALA A 375 19.50 105.10 -78.35
C ALA A 375 20.14 103.87 -79.01
N ALA A 376 19.37 103.25 -79.91
CA ALA A 376 19.78 102.26 -80.90
C ALA A 376 19.49 100.78 -80.55
N ALA A 377 18.24 100.51 -80.21
CA ALA A 377 17.51 99.42 -80.85
C ALA A 377 16.44 100.04 -81.76
N ASP A 378 16.87 100.45 -82.97
CA ASP A 378 16.00 100.76 -84.11
C ASP A 378 16.85 100.76 -85.37
N LEU A 379 16.83 99.65 -86.10
CA LEU A 379 16.42 99.61 -87.51
C LEU A 379 16.87 98.29 -88.14
N GLU A 380 15.89 97.44 -88.36
CA GLU A 380 15.85 96.64 -89.55
C GLU A 380 15.69 97.57 -90.77
N LYS A 381 16.30 97.19 -91.90
CA LYS A 381 15.58 96.89 -93.16
C LYS A 381 16.18 97.54 -94.42
N ALA A 382 16.91 96.73 -95.18
CA ALA A 382 16.89 96.64 -96.65
C ALA A 382 17.85 95.50 -97.05
N GLY A 383 17.42 94.55 -97.89
CA GLY A 383 17.56 94.69 -99.33
C GLY A 383 18.97 94.25 -99.74
N LEU A 384 19.19 92.98 -100.11
CA LEU A 384 19.09 92.57 -101.52
C LEU A 384 19.54 93.66 -102.50
N GLU A 385 20.85 93.90 -102.60
CA GLU A 385 21.51 94.34 -103.83
C GLU A 385 23.00 93.98 -103.75
N ARG A 386 23.33 92.77 -104.21
CA ARG A 386 23.80 92.48 -105.59
C ARG A 386 25.26 92.89 -105.76
N LYS A 387 26.19 91.95 -105.57
CA LYS A 387 26.70 91.07 -106.65
C LYS A 387 26.90 91.83 -107.95
N ALA A 388 27.96 92.60 -108.02
CA ALA A 388 28.68 92.98 -109.23
C ALA A 388 29.94 93.70 -108.71
N ALA A 389 31.12 93.17 -109.00
CA ALA A 389 32.05 93.90 -109.87
C ALA A 389 32.36 95.28 -109.28
N GLU A 390 33.41 95.41 -108.47
CA GLU A 390 34.78 95.23 -108.96
C GLU A 390 35.57 94.13 -108.24
N GLN A 391 35.39 92.90 -108.72
CA GLN A 391 36.57 92.13 -109.09
C GLN A 391 37.43 92.99 -110.02
N ARG A 392 38.76 92.85 -109.87
CA ARG A 392 39.85 93.39 -110.70
C ARG A 392 40.34 94.78 -110.30
N ARG A 393 41.27 94.78 -109.36
CA ARG A 393 42.71 95.03 -109.63
C ARG A 393 43.40 94.91 -108.26
N ALA A 394 44.27 93.97 -108.01
CA ALA A 394 45.20 93.29 -108.89
C ALA A 394 45.40 91.87 -108.32
N ALA A 395 45.32 90.79 -109.12
CA ALA A 395 46.08 90.52 -110.33
C ALA A 395 47.59 90.44 -110.07
N ALA A 396 48.14 89.37 -110.63
CA ALA A 396 49.54 89.04 -110.76
C ALA A 396 50.19 88.70 -109.41
N GLU A 397 50.67 87.49 -109.16
CA GLU A 397 51.47 86.54 -109.94
C GLU A 397 52.34 85.93 -108.81
N ALA A 398 52.65 84.65 -108.69
CA ALA A 398 52.89 83.64 -109.70
C ALA A 398 52.88 82.23 -109.04
N ASP A 399 52.61 81.22 -109.88
CA ASP A 399 53.26 79.89 -109.99
C ASP A 399 53.36 78.94 -108.76
N LYS A 400 52.69 77.76 -108.81
CA LYS A 400 53.19 76.42 -109.24
C LYS A 400 54.31 75.85 -108.34
N VAL A 401 54.21 74.66 -107.72
CA VAL A 401 54.21 73.30 -108.34
C VAL A 401 53.71 72.21 -107.35
N ALA A 402 52.84 71.31 -107.86
CA ALA A 402 52.64 69.84 -107.65
C ALA A 402 52.66 69.18 -106.25
N ALA A 403 52.16 67.96 -105.99
CA ALA A 403 51.16 66.99 -106.51
C ALA A 403 51.32 65.72 -105.63
N ALA A 404 50.30 64.84 -105.62
CA ALA A 404 50.33 63.39 -105.27
C ALA A 404 50.57 63.01 -103.78
N GLU A 405 50.03 61.95 -103.16
CA GLU A 405 49.27 60.76 -103.57
C GLU A 405 48.72 60.06 -102.28
N ALA A 406 47.47 59.59 -102.28
CA ALA A 406 47.05 58.18 -102.20
C ALA A 406 46.83 57.54 -100.80
N GLY A 407 45.56 57.23 -100.50
CA GLY A 407 45.04 55.85 -100.47
C GLY A 407 45.34 54.89 -99.29
N ALA A 408 44.25 54.50 -98.60
CA ALA A 408 43.96 53.21 -97.93
C ALA A 408 44.47 52.95 -96.49
N ILE A 409 43.55 52.91 -95.51
CA ILE A 409 43.48 51.99 -94.33
C ILE A 409 42.01 52.01 -93.83
N GLU A 410 41.19 51.01 -94.15
CA GLU A 410 39.85 50.84 -93.53
C GLU A 410 39.51 49.39 -93.10
N THR A 411 40.40 48.42 -93.33
CA THR A 411 40.09 47.00 -93.04
C THR A 411 40.77 46.44 -91.79
N GLU A 412 41.77 47.11 -91.21
CA GLU A 412 42.58 46.55 -90.12
C GLU A 412 42.03 46.88 -88.70
N ARG A 413 41.46 48.08 -88.52
CA ARG A 413 40.88 48.51 -87.23
C ARG A 413 39.62 47.72 -86.83
N ILE A 414 38.80 47.32 -87.79
CA ILE A 414 37.57 46.55 -87.53
C ILE A 414 37.90 45.11 -87.13
N ALA A 415 38.97 44.52 -87.68
CA ALA A 415 39.41 43.17 -87.34
C ALA A 415 40.07 43.09 -85.95
N GLN A 416 40.84 44.10 -85.56
CA GLN A 416 41.45 44.18 -84.23
C GLN A 416 40.40 44.42 -83.11
N ALA A 417 39.39 45.26 -83.38
CA ALA A 417 38.30 45.50 -82.42
C ALA A 417 37.47 44.23 -82.13
N ARG A 418 37.22 43.39 -83.13
CA ARG A 418 36.47 42.12 -82.95
C ARG A 418 37.26 41.05 -82.19
N LYS A 419 38.59 40.98 -82.37
CA LYS A 419 39.44 40.07 -81.58
C LYS A 419 39.54 40.49 -80.11
N ALA A 420 39.61 41.79 -79.84
CA ALA A 420 39.63 42.31 -78.47
C ALA A 420 38.29 42.06 -77.73
N ALA A 421 37.15 42.24 -78.41
CA ALA A 421 35.84 41.94 -77.84
C ALA A 421 35.66 40.44 -77.52
N ALA A 422 36.04 39.55 -78.44
CA ALA A 422 35.95 38.11 -78.22
C ALA A 422 36.86 37.60 -77.09
N ALA A 423 38.03 38.23 -76.89
CA ALA A 423 38.91 37.91 -75.77
C ALA A 423 38.31 38.36 -74.42
N ALA A 424 37.70 39.55 -74.37
CA ALA A 424 37.04 40.07 -73.17
C ALA A 424 35.83 39.22 -72.75
N ASP A 425 35.04 38.74 -73.71
CA ASP A 425 33.90 37.86 -73.45
C ASP A 425 34.33 36.49 -72.89
N LEU A 426 35.49 35.98 -73.31
CA LEU A 426 36.03 34.72 -72.82
C LEU A 426 36.51 34.85 -71.36
N GLU A 427 37.21 35.95 -71.03
CA GLU A 427 37.63 36.24 -69.66
C GLU A 427 36.45 36.48 -68.72
N ALA A 428 35.40 37.17 -69.19
CA ALA A 428 34.16 37.36 -68.43
C ALA A 428 33.48 36.01 -68.12
N ALA A 429 33.41 35.10 -69.09
CA ALA A 429 32.85 33.76 -68.90
C ALA A 429 33.67 32.90 -67.93
N GLU A 430 35.00 33.03 -67.93
CA GLU A 430 35.86 32.33 -66.97
C GLU A 430 35.72 32.86 -65.53
N LEU A 431 35.60 34.17 -65.37
CA LEU A 431 35.35 34.79 -64.07
C LEU A 431 33.99 34.39 -63.50
N GLU A 432 32.96 34.30 -64.35
CA GLU A 432 31.63 33.86 -63.94
C GLU A 432 31.63 32.38 -63.51
N ARG A 433 32.36 31.52 -64.22
CA ARG A 433 32.56 30.10 -63.81
C ARG A 433 33.28 29.98 -62.48
N ARG A 434 34.33 30.79 -62.24
CA ARG A 434 35.04 30.80 -60.94
C ARG A 434 34.14 31.32 -59.81
N ALA A 435 33.32 32.33 -60.06
CA ALA A 435 32.35 32.82 -59.10
C ALA A 435 31.27 31.77 -58.78
N ALA A 436 30.80 31.04 -59.80
CA ALA A 436 29.85 29.95 -59.61
C ALA A 436 30.47 28.78 -58.82
N GLN A 437 31.73 28.44 -59.06
CA GLN A 437 32.47 27.43 -58.30
C GLN A 437 32.57 27.81 -56.81
N LYS A 438 33.02 29.04 -56.51
CA LYS A 438 33.12 29.52 -55.12
C LYS A 438 31.78 29.57 -54.39
N ARG A 439 30.68 29.87 -55.09
CA ARG A 439 29.32 29.82 -54.50
C ARG A 439 28.90 28.38 -54.17
N LYS A 440 29.28 27.39 -54.98
CA LYS A 440 29.02 25.98 -54.67
C LYS A 440 29.82 25.52 -53.45
N GLU A 441 31.11 25.87 -53.39
CA GLU A 441 31.97 25.54 -52.24
C GLU A 441 31.47 26.19 -50.94
N ALA A 442 31.03 27.46 -51.00
CA ALA A 442 30.43 28.13 -49.85
C ALA A 442 29.12 27.47 -49.41
N ALA A 443 28.24 27.10 -50.35
CA ALA A 443 27.00 26.42 -50.05
C ALA A 443 27.20 25.00 -49.48
N GLU A 444 28.26 24.30 -49.88
CA GLU A 444 28.64 23.01 -49.28
C GLU A 444 29.21 23.19 -47.88
N ALA A 445 30.05 24.20 -47.65
CA ALA A 445 30.56 24.52 -46.31
C ALA A 445 29.43 24.88 -45.33
N ASP A 446 28.46 25.70 -45.77
CA ASP A 446 27.29 26.07 -44.95
C ASP A 446 26.42 24.85 -44.60
N ARG A 447 26.28 23.89 -45.53
CA ARG A 447 25.56 22.64 -45.28
C ARG A 447 26.27 21.75 -44.26
N VAL A 448 27.60 21.65 -44.33
CA VAL A 448 28.38 20.89 -43.36
C VAL A 448 28.30 21.54 -41.98
N ALA A 449 28.45 22.86 -41.89
CA ALA A 449 28.33 23.59 -40.62
C ALA A 449 26.93 23.45 -39.98
N ALA A 450 25.86 23.49 -40.79
CA ALA A 450 24.49 23.26 -40.32
C ALA A 450 24.28 21.82 -39.81
N ALA A 451 24.86 20.82 -40.49
CA ALA A 451 24.78 19.43 -40.07
C ALA A 451 25.55 19.17 -38.76
N GLU A 452 26.73 19.76 -38.61
CA GLU A 452 27.53 19.69 -37.37
C GLU A 452 26.81 20.36 -36.20
N ALA A 453 26.19 21.53 -36.41
CA ALA A 453 25.40 22.21 -35.39
C ALA A 453 24.19 21.37 -34.91
N GLN A 454 23.48 20.73 -35.85
CA GLN A 454 22.36 19.83 -35.53
C GLN A 454 22.82 18.58 -34.77
N ALA A 455 24.00 18.04 -35.09
CA ALA A 455 24.56 16.89 -34.38
C ALA A 455 24.92 17.26 -32.93
N VAL A 456 25.55 18.42 -32.71
CA VAL A 456 25.89 18.93 -31.37
C VAL A 456 24.63 19.21 -30.54
N GLU A 457 23.61 19.82 -31.13
CA GLU A 457 22.33 20.07 -30.45
C GLU A 457 21.63 18.76 -30.04
N THR A 458 21.63 17.77 -30.94
CA THR A 458 21.05 16.45 -30.66
C THR A 458 21.80 15.73 -29.53
N GLN A 459 23.14 15.81 -29.52
CA GLN A 459 23.96 15.24 -28.46
C GLN A 459 23.70 15.94 -27.12
N ALA A 460 23.63 17.27 -27.09
CA ALA A 460 23.35 18.02 -25.87
C ALA A 460 21.95 17.68 -25.29
N ILE A 461 20.95 17.49 -26.16
CA ILE A 461 19.61 17.04 -25.75
C ILE A 461 19.65 15.61 -25.18
N ALA A 462 20.44 14.72 -25.78
CA ALA A 462 20.60 13.35 -25.29
C ALA A 462 21.28 13.32 -23.90
N GLU A 463 22.38 14.07 -23.73
CA GLU A 463 23.11 14.19 -22.46
C GLU A 463 22.23 14.81 -21.37
N ALA A 464 21.44 15.84 -21.70
CA ALA A 464 20.49 16.44 -20.75
C ALA A 464 19.39 15.45 -20.30
N ARG A 465 18.92 14.59 -21.22
CA ARG A 465 17.94 13.53 -20.89
C ARG A 465 18.54 12.44 -20.00
N GLU A 466 19.78 12.05 -20.26
CA GLU A 466 20.48 11.07 -19.41
C GLU A 466 20.73 11.62 -18.00
N ALA A 467 21.15 12.88 -17.89
CA ALA A 467 21.33 13.56 -16.61
C ALA A 467 20.00 13.69 -15.82
N ALA A 468 18.90 14.01 -16.51
CA ALA A 468 17.56 14.04 -15.90
C ALA A 468 17.14 12.64 -15.40
N ALA A 469 17.34 11.60 -16.21
CA ALA A 469 17.01 10.23 -15.82
C ALA A 469 17.90 9.71 -14.67
N GLU A 470 19.14 10.17 -14.55
CA GLU A 470 20.00 9.87 -13.40
C GLU A 470 19.54 10.62 -12.14
N ALA A 471 19.16 11.89 -12.25
CA ALA A 471 18.59 12.65 -11.15
C ALA A 471 17.29 12.02 -10.62
N ASP A 472 16.40 11.59 -11.51
CA ASP A 472 15.15 10.90 -11.14
C ASP A 472 15.42 9.56 -10.44
N ARG A 473 16.43 8.80 -10.90
CA ARG A 473 16.85 7.55 -10.23
C ARG A 473 17.37 7.82 -8.81
N ARG A 474 18.23 8.84 -8.64
CA ARG A 474 18.73 9.23 -7.31
C ARG A 474 17.58 9.71 -6.41
N ALA A 475 16.65 10.50 -6.94
CA ALA A 475 15.46 10.93 -6.20
C ALA A 475 14.62 9.72 -5.74
N ALA A 476 14.36 8.77 -6.64
CA ALA A 476 13.63 7.54 -6.32
C ALA A 476 14.35 6.67 -5.28
N GLU A 477 15.69 6.60 -5.31
CA GLU A 477 16.49 5.90 -4.29
C GLU A 477 16.40 6.60 -2.92
N THR A 478 16.48 7.93 -2.88
CA THR A 478 16.31 8.69 -1.64
C THR A 478 14.91 8.52 -1.05
N GLU A 479 13.87 8.48 -1.89
CA GLU A 479 12.50 8.24 -1.44
C GLU A 479 12.32 6.82 -0.90
N LYS A 480 12.91 5.82 -1.55
CA LYS A 480 12.92 4.44 -1.04
C LYS A 480 13.62 4.34 0.32
N ALA A 481 14.78 4.97 0.48
CA ALA A 481 15.49 5.01 1.77
C ALA A 481 14.66 5.74 2.85
N ALA A 482 13.99 6.84 2.51
CA ALA A 482 13.07 7.53 3.40
C ALA A 482 11.84 6.67 3.77
N ALA A 483 11.33 5.86 2.84
CA ALA A 483 10.24 4.93 3.11
C ALA A 483 10.66 3.78 4.02
N GLU A 484 11.88 3.25 3.84
CA GLU A 484 12.43 2.20 4.70
C GLU A 484 12.68 2.69 6.13
N THR A 485 13.23 3.89 6.29
CA THR A 485 13.42 4.50 7.62
C THR A 485 12.10 4.74 8.34
N ARG A 486 11.05 5.22 7.63
CA ARG A 486 9.69 5.34 8.20
C ARG A 486 9.10 3.98 8.61
N ARG A 487 9.30 2.93 7.80
CA ARG A 487 8.85 1.57 8.14
C ARG A 487 9.56 1.03 9.38
N ALA A 488 10.88 1.24 9.48
CA ALA A 488 11.66 0.83 10.65
C ALA A 488 11.19 1.57 11.92
N ALA A 489 10.93 2.88 11.82
CA ALA A 489 10.38 3.66 12.94
C ALA A 489 9.00 3.16 13.38
N ALA A 490 8.09 2.90 12.43
CA ALA A 490 6.76 2.34 12.74
C ALA A 490 6.84 0.94 13.37
N GLU A 491 7.81 0.11 12.95
CA GLU A 491 8.01 -1.20 13.57
C GLU A 491 8.54 -1.08 15.00
N ALA A 492 9.44 -0.12 15.26
CA ALA A 492 9.95 0.16 16.60
C ALA A 492 8.83 0.65 17.53
N GLU A 493 7.97 1.57 17.08
CA GLU A 493 6.80 2.02 17.83
C GLU A 493 5.83 0.88 18.14
N ARG A 494 5.56 0.01 17.15
CA ARG A 494 4.71 -1.17 17.37
C ARG A 494 5.28 -2.10 18.44
N LYS A 495 6.60 -2.34 18.43
CA LYS A 495 7.27 -3.16 19.45
C LYS A 495 7.16 -2.54 20.83
N LYS A 496 7.40 -1.23 20.95
CA LYS A 496 7.24 -0.49 22.21
C LYS A 496 5.80 -0.58 22.74
N ALA A 497 4.81 -0.35 21.88
CA ALA A 497 3.40 -0.48 22.25
C ALA A 497 2.97 -1.92 22.63
N GLU A 498 3.66 -2.94 22.12
CA GLU A 498 3.45 -4.32 22.55
C GLU A 498 4.08 -4.59 23.93
N GLU A 499 5.26 -4.03 24.19
CA GLU A 499 5.93 -4.11 25.50
C GLU A 499 5.13 -3.39 26.59
N ASP A 500 4.61 -2.20 26.30
CA ASP A 500 3.78 -1.44 27.24
C ASP A 500 2.50 -2.21 27.58
N ARG A 501 1.82 -2.78 26.58
CA ARG A 501 0.65 -3.66 26.81
C ARG A 501 0.98 -4.89 27.65
N ARG A 502 2.18 -5.47 27.50
CA ARG A 502 2.62 -6.60 28.35
C ARG A 502 2.86 -6.15 29.79
N ARG A 503 3.45 -4.97 30.00
CA ARG A 503 3.66 -4.39 31.34
C ARG A 503 2.33 -4.10 32.03
N GLU A 504 1.38 -3.49 31.32
CA GLU A 504 0.03 -3.24 31.84
C GLU A 504 -0.70 -4.53 32.21
N ALA A 505 -0.62 -5.57 31.36
CA ALA A 505 -1.20 -6.87 31.67
C ALA A 505 -0.57 -7.50 32.92
N ALA A 506 0.75 -7.42 33.08
CA ALA A 506 1.44 -7.91 34.27
C ALA A 506 1.04 -7.15 35.54
N LEU A 507 0.89 -5.83 35.47
CA LEU A 507 0.40 -5.01 36.58
C LEU A 507 -1.05 -5.35 36.94
N ALA A 508 -1.91 -5.58 35.95
CA ALA A 508 -3.29 -6.00 36.18
C ALA A 508 -3.40 -7.40 36.80
N ASP A 509 -2.51 -8.32 36.41
CA ASP A 509 -2.42 -9.66 37.04
C ASP A 509 -1.94 -9.56 38.49
N ALA A 510 -0.92 -8.73 38.77
CA ALA A 510 -0.45 -8.48 40.13
C ALA A 510 -1.55 -7.86 41.01
N ALA A 511 -2.29 -6.88 40.50
CA ALA A 511 -3.40 -6.25 41.21
C ALA A 511 -4.55 -7.25 41.48
N ARG A 512 -4.87 -8.13 40.53
CA ARG A 512 -5.85 -9.21 40.74
C ARG A 512 -5.41 -10.17 41.83
N SER A 513 -4.15 -10.61 41.80
CA SER A 513 -3.61 -11.50 42.83
C SER A 513 -3.67 -10.86 44.22
N GLN A 514 -3.31 -9.58 44.34
CA GLN A 514 -3.42 -8.84 45.61
C GLN A 514 -4.87 -8.72 46.11
N LYS A 515 -5.82 -8.53 45.19
CA LYS A 515 -7.25 -8.48 45.54
C LYS A 515 -7.73 -9.85 46.04
N GLU A 516 -7.36 -10.94 45.37
CA GLU A 516 -7.71 -12.30 45.78
C GLU A 516 -7.13 -12.63 47.17
N THR A 517 -5.88 -12.24 47.45
CA THR A 517 -5.28 -12.42 48.79
C THR A 517 -6.03 -11.61 49.85
N ALA A 518 -6.37 -10.35 49.55
CA ALA A 518 -7.12 -9.50 50.49
C ALA A 518 -8.55 -10.01 50.74
N GLU A 519 -9.22 -10.55 49.72
CA GLU A 519 -10.54 -11.20 49.87
C GLU A 519 -10.44 -12.48 50.70
N ALA A 520 -9.40 -13.30 50.49
CA ALA A 520 -9.16 -14.49 51.30
C ALA A 520 -8.87 -14.14 52.77
N GLU A 521 -8.08 -13.09 53.03
CA GLU A 521 -7.81 -12.60 54.39
C GLU A 521 -9.09 -12.08 55.07
N ARG A 522 -9.93 -11.34 54.34
CA ARG A 522 -11.23 -10.88 54.85
C ARG A 522 -12.16 -12.04 55.17
N ALA A 523 -12.28 -13.02 54.27
CA ALA A 523 -13.08 -14.22 54.52
C ALA A 523 -12.56 -14.98 55.77
N ALA A 524 -11.23 -15.11 55.92
CA ALA A 524 -10.63 -15.73 57.09
C ALA A 524 -10.81 -14.91 58.39
N ALA A 525 -10.94 -13.58 58.31
CA ALA A 525 -11.28 -12.73 59.44
C ALA A 525 -12.76 -12.86 59.82
N GLU A 526 -13.66 -12.93 58.83
CA GLU A 526 -15.09 -13.12 59.05
C GLU A 526 -15.40 -14.48 59.67
N THR A 527 -14.77 -15.56 59.19
CA THR A 527 -14.93 -16.90 59.80
C THR A 527 -14.46 -16.91 61.25
N ARG A 528 -13.33 -16.26 61.56
CA ARG A 528 -12.85 -16.10 62.96
C ARG A 528 -13.83 -15.30 63.81
N ARG A 529 -14.43 -14.24 63.27
CA ARG A 529 -15.45 -13.45 63.99
C ARG A 529 -16.71 -14.26 64.28
N LEU A 530 -17.21 -15.01 63.28
CA LEU A 530 -18.39 -15.86 63.43
C LEU A 530 -18.13 -16.98 64.45
N ALA A 531 -16.94 -17.60 64.42
CA ALA A 531 -16.55 -18.61 65.40
C ALA A 531 -16.51 -18.02 66.83
N ALA A 532 -15.99 -16.80 67.00
CA ALA A 532 -15.99 -16.12 68.29
C ALA A 532 -17.41 -15.77 68.77
N GLU A 533 -18.30 -15.35 67.88
CA GLU A 533 -19.70 -15.07 68.21
C GLU A 533 -20.47 -16.33 68.63
N ILE A 534 -20.25 -17.45 67.93
CA ILE A 534 -20.83 -18.76 68.30
C ILE A 534 -20.34 -19.17 69.69
N GLU A 535 -19.04 -19.03 69.98
CA GLU A 535 -18.50 -19.37 71.30
C GLU A 535 -19.10 -18.48 72.40
N GLN A 536 -19.25 -17.18 72.14
CA GLN A 536 -19.84 -16.25 73.10
C GLN A 536 -21.31 -16.62 73.40
N ARG A 537 -22.12 -16.90 72.37
CA ARG A 537 -23.52 -17.33 72.55
C ARG A 537 -23.62 -18.68 73.26
N ALA A 538 -22.70 -19.60 72.98
CA ALA A 538 -22.66 -20.89 73.66
C ALA A 538 -22.40 -20.71 75.17
N VAL A 539 -21.46 -19.84 75.55
CA VAL A 539 -21.20 -19.53 76.97
C VAL A 539 -22.44 -18.89 77.63
N GLU A 540 -23.09 -17.94 76.97
CA GLU A 540 -24.33 -17.32 77.48
C GLU A 540 -25.45 -18.34 77.69
N ALA A 541 -25.62 -19.29 76.76
CA ALA A 541 -26.60 -20.37 76.88
C ALA A 541 -26.27 -21.36 78.01
N GLU A 542 -24.98 -21.66 78.23
CA GLU A 542 -24.51 -22.51 79.34
C GLU A 542 -24.75 -21.84 80.71
N ASP A 543 -24.55 -20.52 80.79
CA ASP A 543 -24.84 -19.73 81.98
C ASP A 543 -26.34 -19.69 82.27
N ALA A 544 -27.18 -19.46 81.25
CA ALA A 544 -28.63 -19.50 81.38
C ALA A 544 -29.15 -20.87 81.85
N ALA A 545 -28.52 -21.95 81.39
CA ALA A 545 -28.85 -23.33 81.77
C ALA A 545 -28.26 -23.77 83.12
N LYS A 546 -27.44 -22.92 83.79
CA LYS A 546 -26.80 -23.21 85.09
C LYS A 546 -26.00 -24.52 85.10
N LEU A 547 -25.32 -24.84 84.00
CA LEU A 547 -24.55 -26.08 83.86
C LEU A 547 -23.36 -26.12 84.82
N SER A 548 -23.03 -27.33 85.29
CA SER A 548 -21.85 -27.57 86.13
C SER A 548 -20.54 -27.35 85.35
N PRO A 549 -19.41 -27.11 86.04
CA PRO A 549 -18.10 -26.95 85.38
C PRO A 549 -17.71 -28.12 84.47
N ARG A 550 -18.05 -29.36 84.84
CA ARG A 550 -17.78 -30.56 84.02
C ARG A 550 -18.61 -30.55 82.74
N GLU A 551 -19.90 -30.24 82.81
CA GLU A 551 -20.79 -30.19 81.63
C GLU A 551 -20.39 -29.09 80.65
N ARG A 552 -19.92 -27.94 81.15
CA ARG A 552 -19.35 -26.86 80.33
C ARG A 552 -18.07 -27.31 79.62
N ALA A 553 -17.19 -28.01 80.33
CA ALA A 553 -15.96 -28.57 79.76
C ALA A 553 -16.26 -29.57 78.62
N VAL A 554 -17.24 -30.47 78.80
CA VAL A 554 -17.67 -31.43 77.77
C VAL A 554 -18.28 -30.72 76.55
N ARG A 555 -19.12 -29.69 76.74
CA ARG A 555 -19.68 -28.90 75.63
C ARG A 555 -18.64 -28.07 74.89
N LYS A 556 -17.64 -27.55 75.59
CA LYS A 556 -16.47 -26.89 74.98
C LYS A 556 -15.66 -27.86 74.14
N VAL A 557 -15.45 -29.10 74.61
CA VAL A 557 -14.82 -30.17 73.80
C VAL A 557 -15.68 -30.54 72.60
N ALA A 558 -17.01 -30.60 72.74
CA ALA A 558 -17.93 -30.84 71.61
C ALA A 558 -17.81 -29.75 70.52
N ARG A 559 -17.68 -28.47 70.91
CA ARG A 559 -17.40 -27.38 69.98
C ARG A 559 -16.02 -27.48 69.33
N MET A 560 -15.00 -27.86 70.09
CA MET A 560 -13.66 -28.13 69.54
C MET A 560 -13.69 -29.26 68.51
N ILE A 561 -14.48 -30.31 68.73
CA ILE A 561 -14.67 -31.42 67.76
C ILE A 561 -15.32 -30.89 66.48
N LEU A 562 -16.39 -30.09 66.58
CA LEU A 562 -17.06 -29.48 65.43
C LEU A 562 -16.18 -28.50 64.64
N GLY A 563 -15.15 -27.93 65.27
CA GLY A 563 -14.16 -27.08 64.63
C GLY A 563 -13.06 -27.82 63.84
N THR A 564 -12.99 -29.15 63.92
CA THR A 564 -12.07 -29.96 63.11
C THR A 564 -12.62 -30.20 61.70
N GLU A 565 -11.75 -30.38 60.70
CA GLU A 565 -12.15 -30.51 59.28
C GLU A 565 -13.18 -31.63 59.01
N ALA A 566 -13.20 -32.70 59.81
CA ALA A 566 -14.15 -33.80 59.68
C ALA A 566 -15.30 -33.77 60.71
N GLY A 567 -15.23 -32.94 61.74
CA GLY A 567 -16.22 -32.96 62.84
C GLY A 567 -16.23 -34.26 63.65
N VAL A 568 -15.16 -35.06 63.59
CA VAL A 568 -15.06 -36.39 64.20
C VAL A 568 -14.22 -36.33 65.47
N ALA A 569 -14.74 -36.85 66.57
CA ALA A 569 -14.09 -36.80 67.88
C ALA A 569 -12.65 -37.37 67.86
N GLY A 570 -12.42 -38.45 67.11
CA GLY A 570 -11.10 -39.10 67.02
C GLY A 570 -10.00 -38.22 66.40
N GLN A 571 -10.36 -37.18 65.64
CA GLN A 571 -9.40 -36.27 65.02
C GLN A 571 -8.99 -35.11 65.91
N LEU A 572 -9.71 -34.86 67.01
CA LEU A 572 -9.30 -33.87 68.00
C LEU A 572 -8.18 -34.46 68.87
N PRO A 573 -6.95 -33.93 68.81
CA PRO A 573 -5.84 -34.42 69.62
C PRO A 573 -6.12 -34.22 71.11
N LEU A 574 -5.84 -35.24 71.93
CA LEU A 574 -6.02 -35.13 73.38
C LEU A 574 -5.17 -34.01 74.00
N ALA A 575 -3.99 -33.75 73.43
CA ALA A 575 -3.11 -32.66 73.84
C ALA A 575 -3.77 -31.28 73.71
N ASP A 576 -4.63 -31.07 72.70
CA ASP A 576 -5.34 -29.81 72.53
C ASP A 576 -6.41 -29.60 73.60
N ILE A 577 -7.12 -30.67 73.96
CA ILE A 577 -8.10 -30.64 75.05
C ILE A 577 -7.41 -30.37 76.39
N GLN A 578 -6.28 -31.05 76.66
CA GLN A 578 -5.50 -30.81 77.88
C GLN A 578 -5.01 -29.37 77.97
N ARG A 579 -4.53 -28.79 76.87
CA ARG A 579 -4.05 -27.41 76.83
C ARG A 579 -5.17 -26.39 77.03
N VAL A 580 -6.35 -26.62 76.45
CA VAL A 580 -7.47 -25.67 76.49
C VAL A 580 -8.26 -25.73 77.81
N LEU A 581 -8.33 -26.91 78.43
CA LEU A 581 -9.07 -27.12 79.68
C LEU A 581 -8.18 -27.29 80.91
N GLU A 582 -6.85 -27.35 80.74
CA GLU A 582 -5.86 -27.56 81.80
C GLU A 582 -6.12 -28.84 82.63
N VAL A 583 -6.45 -29.93 81.95
CA VAL A 583 -6.79 -31.23 82.58
C VAL A 583 -5.79 -32.34 82.27
N SER A 584 -5.87 -33.43 83.05
CA SER A 584 -5.09 -34.64 82.82
C SER A 584 -5.47 -35.35 81.50
N LEU A 585 -4.57 -36.20 80.98
CA LEU A 585 -4.80 -36.93 79.73
C LEU A 585 -6.01 -37.88 79.83
N GLY A 586 -6.19 -38.53 80.99
CA GLY A 586 -7.34 -39.40 81.23
C GLY A 586 -8.65 -38.62 81.18
N THR A 587 -8.71 -37.49 81.87
CA THR A 587 -9.87 -36.59 81.88
C THR A 587 -10.17 -36.01 80.49
N ALA A 588 -9.14 -35.63 79.72
CA ALA A 588 -9.30 -35.16 78.35
C ALA A 588 -9.90 -36.25 77.43
N SER A 589 -9.51 -37.51 77.62
CA SER A 589 -10.07 -38.64 76.88
C SER A 589 -11.53 -38.90 77.24
N GLU A 590 -11.87 -38.85 78.53
CA GLU A 590 -13.26 -38.95 79.00
C GLU A 590 -14.13 -37.84 78.41
N TYR A 591 -13.70 -36.57 78.51
CA TYR A 591 -14.45 -35.44 77.97
C TYR A 591 -14.63 -35.51 76.45
N ARG A 592 -13.66 -36.05 75.71
CA ARG A 592 -13.79 -36.26 74.26
C ARG A 592 -14.83 -37.32 73.93
N GLN A 593 -14.93 -38.37 74.72
CA GLN A 593 -15.93 -39.42 74.54
C GLN A 593 -17.33 -38.90 74.89
N GLU A 594 -17.50 -38.28 76.06
CA GLU A 594 -18.76 -37.67 76.48
C GLU A 594 -19.22 -36.58 75.48
N ALA A 595 -18.29 -35.80 74.93
CA ALA A 595 -18.59 -34.80 73.91
C ALA A 595 -19.05 -35.42 72.58
N ALA A 596 -18.47 -36.55 72.17
CA ALA A 596 -18.88 -37.27 70.97
C ALA A 596 -20.31 -37.81 71.12
N GLU A 597 -20.63 -38.37 72.29
CA GLU A 597 -21.98 -38.83 72.63
C GLU A 597 -22.97 -37.67 72.66
N LEU A 598 -22.57 -36.52 73.20
CA LEU A 598 -23.40 -35.33 73.23
C LEU A 598 -23.72 -34.79 71.82
N LEU A 599 -22.75 -34.82 70.91
CA LEU A 599 -22.96 -34.48 69.49
C LEU A 599 -23.87 -35.49 68.79
N ALA A 600 -23.69 -36.79 69.07
CA ALA A 600 -24.58 -37.85 68.56
C ALA A 600 -26.01 -37.70 69.10
N GLY A 601 -26.16 -37.18 70.33
CA GLY A 601 -27.43 -36.83 70.96
C GLY A 601 -28.09 -35.55 70.41
N GLY A 602 -27.49 -34.90 69.41
CA GLY A 602 -28.07 -33.76 68.70
C GLY A 602 -27.71 -32.39 69.24
N TYR A 603 -26.70 -32.28 70.12
CA TYR A 603 -26.19 -30.97 70.55
C TYR A 603 -25.71 -30.13 69.36
N ARG A 604 -26.20 -28.90 69.27
CA ARG A 604 -25.77 -27.89 68.30
C ARG A 604 -25.48 -26.59 69.06
N PRO A 605 -24.24 -26.08 69.01
CA PRO A 605 -23.83 -24.88 69.74
C PRO A 605 -24.49 -23.61 69.22
#